data_AF-A0A844IN79-F1
#
_entry.id   AF-A0A844IN79-F1
#
_cell.length_a   1.000
_cell.length_b   1.000
_cell.length_c   1.000
_cell.angle_alpha   90.00
_cell.angle_beta   90.00
_cell.angle_gamma   90.00
#
_symmetry.space_group_name_H-M   'P 1'
#
loop_
_entity.id
_entity.type
_entity.pdbx_description
1 polymer ?
#
loop_
_entity_poly.entity_id
_entity_poly.type
_entity_poly.pdbx_seq_one_letter_code
_entity_poly.pdbx_strand_id
1 'polypeptide(L)'
;MVSIAARPLYEYIYHGGRDTESFYTFTSQRSERLTEAGIHRWWKNIKAQANVEEWELIHDVTFHDLRHDFAHRAREAGAFMFASRNS
;
A
#
# COMPACT_ATOMS: atom_id res chain seq x y z
N MET A 1 -3.19 -21.38 -3.83
CA MET A 1 -3.84 -20.57 -2.78
C MET A 1 -3.56 -19.11 -3.09
N VAL A 2 -4.54 -18.35 -3.57
CA VAL A 2 -4.38 -16.91 -3.84
C VAL A 2 -4.21 -16.22 -2.48
N SER A 3 -3.15 -15.43 -2.29
CA SER A 3 -2.93 -14.74 -1.01
C SER A 3 -4.06 -13.74 -0.76
N ILE A 4 -4.40 -13.52 0.52
CA ILE A 4 -5.40 -12.52 0.95
C ILE A 4 -5.12 -11.11 0.42
N ALA A 5 -3.87 -10.79 0.06
CA ALA A 5 -3.47 -9.54 -0.59
C ALA A 5 -3.66 -9.54 -2.12
N ALA A 6 -3.65 -10.71 -2.77
CA ALA A 6 -3.79 -10.80 -4.22
C ALA A 6 -5.24 -10.55 -4.67
N ARG A 7 -6.25 -10.85 -3.84
CA ARG A 7 -7.65 -10.56 -4.18
C ARG A 7 -7.95 -9.07 -4.31
N PRO A 8 -7.58 -8.19 -3.35
CA PRO A 8 -7.75 -6.74 -3.51
C PRO A 8 -7.05 -6.16 -4.74
N LEU A 9 -5.83 -6.64 -5.05
CA LEU A 9 -5.11 -6.19 -6.24
C LEU A 9 -5.82 -6.65 -7.53
N TYR A 10 -6.28 -7.89 -7.58
CA TYR A 10 -7.07 -8.41 -8.69
C TYR A 10 -8.35 -7.60 -8.91
N GLU A 11 -9.11 -7.36 -7.84
CA GLU A 11 -10.34 -6.56 -7.89
C GLU A 11 -10.06 -5.14 -8.39
N TYR A 12 -8.97 -4.51 -7.92
CA TYR A 12 -8.57 -3.20 -8.41
C TYR A 12 -8.21 -3.21 -9.90
N ILE A 13 -7.42 -4.18 -10.36
CA ILE A 13 -6.95 -4.26 -11.75
C ILE A 13 -8.11 -4.49 -12.72
N TYR A 14 -9.04 -5.39 -12.39
CA TYR A 14 -10.08 -5.84 -13.33
C TYR A 14 -11.45 -5.18 -13.11
N HIS A 15 -11.72 -4.66 -11.92
CA HIS A 15 -13.03 -4.12 -11.55
C HIS A 15 -12.97 -2.71 -10.93
N GLY A 16 -11.77 -2.17 -10.68
CA GLY A 16 -11.56 -0.89 -9.99
C GLY A 16 -11.78 0.36 -10.84
N GLY A 17 -12.31 0.23 -12.06
CA GLY A 17 -12.55 1.38 -12.96
C GLY A 17 -11.29 2.08 -13.44
N ARG A 18 -10.13 1.42 -13.33
CA ARG A 18 -8.86 1.89 -13.89
C ARG A 18 -8.92 1.83 -15.41
N ASP A 19 -8.22 2.75 -16.08
CA ASP A 19 -7.96 2.65 -17.51
C ASP A 19 -7.06 1.43 -17.80
N THR A 20 -7.56 0.48 -18.59
CA THR A 20 -6.86 -0.77 -18.90
C THR A 20 -5.62 -0.54 -19.74
N GLU A 21 -5.59 0.54 -20.53
CA GLU A 21 -4.45 0.93 -21.36
C GLU A 21 -3.38 1.72 -20.60
N SER A 22 -3.65 2.05 -19.33
CA SER A 22 -2.69 2.79 -18.51
C SER A 22 -1.41 1.99 -18.27
N PHE A 23 -0.27 2.63 -18.59
CA PHE A 23 1.07 2.08 -18.37
C PHE A 23 1.37 1.79 -16.89
N TYR A 24 0.73 2.50 -15.96
CA TYR A 24 0.99 2.37 -14.53
C TYR A 24 -0.07 1.52 -13.86
N THR A 25 0.34 0.54 -13.04
CA THR A 25 -0.59 -0.31 -12.29
C THR A 25 -1.54 0.51 -11.41
N PHE A 26 -1.01 1.41 -10.59
CA PHE A 26 -1.78 2.30 -9.73
C PHE A 26 -1.91 3.70 -10.32
N THR A 27 -3.14 4.09 -10.63
CA THR A 27 -3.48 5.40 -11.20
C THR A 27 -3.98 6.38 -10.14
N SER A 28 -4.06 7.66 -10.48
CA SER A 28 -4.63 8.70 -9.63
C SER A 28 -5.80 9.39 -10.34
N GLN A 29 -6.75 9.93 -9.58
CA GLN A 29 -7.81 10.77 -10.14
C GLN A 29 -7.28 12.13 -10.65
N ARG A 30 -6.08 12.54 -10.24
CA ARG A 30 -5.50 13.86 -10.55
C ARG A 30 -4.18 13.78 -11.30
N SER A 31 -3.71 12.59 -11.63
CA SER A 31 -2.44 12.34 -12.29
C SER A 31 -2.48 10.98 -12.98
N GLU A 32 -1.63 10.77 -13.99
CA GLU A 32 -1.50 9.48 -14.69
C GLU A 32 -1.17 8.30 -13.75
N ARG A 33 -0.51 8.58 -12.61
CA ARG A 33 -0.06 7.56 -11.66
C ARG A 33 -0.23 7.99 -10.21
N LEU A 34 -0.29 7.01 -9.32
CA LEU A 34 -0.17 7.27 -7.89
C LEU A 34 1.28 7.66 -7.55
N THR A 35 1.46 8.89 -7.04
CA THR A 35 2.77 9.43 -6.64
C THR A 35 2.97 9.34 -5.13
N GLU A 36 4.21 9.44 -4.67
CA GLU A 36 4.54 9.48 -3.24
C GLU A 36 3.84 10.62 -2.51
N ALA A 37 3.83 11.83 -3.09
CA ALA A 37 3.07 12.96 -2.57
C ALA A 37 1.57 12.67 -2.49
N GLY A 38 1.04 11.92 -3.47
CA GLY A 38 -0.34 11.43 -3.46
C GLY A 38 -0.62 10.48 -2.30
N ILE A 39 0.29 9.56 -2.02
CA ILE A 39 0.20 8.63 -0.89
C ILE A 39 0.26 9.38 0.44
N HIS A 40 1.18 10.34 0.60
CA HIS A 40 1.26 11.15 1.83
C HIS A 40 -0.03 11.94 2.07
N ARG A 41 -0.61 12.53 1.02
CA ARG A 41 -1.90 13.21 1.13
C ARG A 41 -3.04 12.25 1.46
N TRP A 42 -3.07 11.08 0.84
CA TRP A 42 -4.05 10.05 1.12
C TRP A 42 -3.96 9.56 2.57
N TRP A 43 -2.76 9.30 3.07
CA TRP A 43 -2.52 8.93 4.47
C TRP A 43 -3.02 10.01 5.43
N LYS A 44 -2.73 11.28 5.16
CA LYS A 44 -3.26 12.40 5.94
C LYS A 44 -4.80 12.41 5.98
N ASN A 45 -5.45 12.13 4.85
CA ASN A 45 -6.91 12.07 4.78
C ASN A 45 -7.48 10.88 5.58
N ILE A 46 -6.81 9.73 5.58
CA ILE A 46 -7.20 8.59 6.43
C ILE A 46 -7.09 8.98 7.90
N LYS A 47 -5.96 9.54 8.32
CA LYS A 47 -5.78 9.95 9.73
C LYS A 47 -6.80 10.99 10.17
N ALA A 48 -7.26 11.85 9.27
CA ALA A 48 -8.30 12.84 9.56
C ALA A 48 -9.70 12.22 9.80
N GLN A 49 -9.91 10.94 9.48
CA GLN A 49 -11.16 10.24 9.77
C GLN A 49 -11.15 9.51 11.12
N ALA A 50 -9.99 9.45 11.79
CA ALA A 50 -9.85 8.78 13.07
C ALA A 50 -10.64 9.52 14.16
N ASN A 51 -11.30 8.76 15.03
CA ASN A 51 -11.84 9.30 16.27
C ASN A 51 -10.70 9.58 17.27
N VAL A 52 -11.03 10.15 18.44
CA VAL A 52 -10.02 10.54 19.44
C VAL A 52 -9.17 9.35 19.90
N GLU A 53 -9.80 8.20 20.18
CA GLU A 53 -9.09 7.00 20.65
C GLU A 53 -8.15 6.44 19.57
N GLU A 54 -8.62 6.38 18.33
CA GLU A 54 -7.82 5.95 17.19
C GLU A 54 -6.68 6.93 16.90
N TRP A 55 -6.94 8.24 17.03
CA TRP A 55 -5.95 9.29 16.77
C TRP A 55 -4.74 9.16 17.71
N GLU A 56 -4.99 8.94 19.00
CA GLU A 56 -3.92 8.70 19.98
C GLU A 56 -2.98 7.55 19.55
N LEU A 57 -3.51 6.54 18.84
CA LEU A 57 -2.74 5.40 18.37
C LEU A 57 -1.98 5.63 17.06
N ILE A 58 -2.44 6.54 16.19
CA ILE A 58 -1.92 6.63 14.80
C ILE A 58 -1.32 7.99 14.44
N HIS A 59 -1.40 8.99 15.31
CA HIS A 59 -1.06 10.38 14.97
C HIS A 59 0.40 10.55 14.53
N ASP A 60 1.32 9.85 15.17
CA ASP A 60 2.77 9.85 14.91
C ASP A 60 3.19 8.88 13.79
N VAL A 61 2.36 7.89 13.47
CA VAL A 61 2.63 6.92 12.40
C VAL A 61 2.68 7.60 11.04
N THR A 62 3.81 7.44 10.35
CA THR A 62 4.01 7.87 8.96
C THR A 62 3.82 6.71 8.00
N PHE A 63 3.64 7.04 6.70
CA PHE A 63 3.61 6.01 5.66
C PHE A 63 4.93 5.23 5.57
N HIS A 64 6.06 5.88 5.89
CA HIS A 64 7.36 5.23 5.84
C HIS A 64 7.51 4.18 6.97
N ASP A 65 6.91 4.43 8.14
CA ASP A 65 6.89 3.48 9.25
C ASP A 65 6.10 2.22 8.89
N LEU A 66 4.94 2.39 8.24
CA LEU A 66 4.15 1.26 7.73
C LEU A 66 4.94 0.44 6.70
N ARG A 67 5.65 1.11 5.80
CA ARG A 67 6.50 0.45 4.80
C ARG A 67 7.63 -0.33 5.47
N HIS A 68 8.25 0.24 6.51
CA HIS A 68 9.32 -0.39 7.25
C HIS A 68 8.83 -1.60 8.05
N ASP A 69 7.71 -1.47 8.77
CA ASP A 69 7.08 -2.55 9.52
C ASP A 69 6.67 -3.72 8.60
N PHE A 70 6.09 -3.44 7.43
CA PHE A 70 5.80 -4.48 6.44
C PHE A 70 7.05 -5.23 5.99
N ALA A 71 8.13 -4.52 5.64
CA ALA A 71 9.38 -5.14 5.21
C ALA A 71 10.00 -5.99 6.32
N HIS A 72 9.93 -5.52 7.57
CA HIS A 72 10.38 -6.25 8.75
C HIS A 72 9.60 -7.56 8.92
N ARG A 73 8.26 -7.48 8.95
CA ARG A 73 7.39 -8.66 9.12
C ARG A 73 7.52 -9.64 7.96
N ALA A 74 7.66 -9.15 6.72
CA ALA A 74 7.89 -10.01 5.56
C ALA A 74 9.22 -10.76 5.69
N ARG A 75 10.27 -10.10 6.19
CA ARG A 75 11.56 -10.74 6.48
C ARG A 75 11.44 -11.80 7.58
N GLU A 76 10.76 -11.49 8.68
CA GLU A 76 10.51 -12.45 9.78
C GLU A 76 9.69 -13.66 9.33
N ALA A 77 8.72 -13.46 8.45
CA ALA A 77 7.93 -14.53 7.83
C ALA A 77 8.71 -15.35 6.78
N GLY A 78 10.00 -15.07 6.57
CA GLY A 78 10.85 -15.80 5.62
C GLY A 78 10.65 -15.42 4.15
N ALA A 79 9.87 -14.38 3.84
CA ALA A 79 9.56 -13.98 2.46
C ALA A 79 10.80 -13.55 1.65
N PHE A 80 11.90 -13.19 2.32
CA PHE A 80 13.17 -12.84 1.68
C PHE A 80 14.22 -13.96 1.67
N MET A 81 14.00 -15.11 2.34
CA MET A 81 14.98 -16.21 2.35
C MET A 81 15.10 -16.96 1.02
N PHE A 82 14.08 -16.90 0.16
CA PHE A 82 14.13 -17.54 -1.17
C PHE A 82 14.73 -16.64 -2.26
N ALA A 83 14.87 -15.34 -2.00
CA ALA A 83 15.44 -14.39 -2.97
C ALA A 83 16.98 -14.40 -3.03
N SER A 84 17.66 -15.01 -2.06
CA SER A 84 19.13 -15.05 -2.00
C SER A 84 19.77 -16.38 -2.44
N ARG A 85 18.97 -17.33 -2.98
CA ARG A 85 19.47 -18.67 -3.35
C ARG A 85 19.70 -18.89 -4.85
N ASN A 86 19.53 -17.85 -5.67
CA ASN A 86 19.97 -17.83 -7.07
C ASN A 86 20.80 -16.57 -7.31
N SER A 87 22.07 -16.63 -6.95
CA SER A 87 23.13 -15.72 -7.39
C SER A 87 24.39 -16.54 -7.62
#